data_AF-A0AAW1KK55-F1
#
_entry.id   AF-A0AAW1KK55-F1
#
_cell.length_a   1.000
_cell.length_b   1.000
_cell.length_c   1.000
_cell.angle_alpha   90.00
_cell.angle_beta   90.00
_cell.angle_gamma   90.00
#
_symmetry.space_group_name_H-M   'P 1'
#
loop_
_entity.id
_entity.type
_entity.pdbx_description
1 polymer ?
#
loop_
_entity_poly.entity_id
_entity_poly.type
_entity_poly.pdbx_seq_one_letter_code
_entity_poly.pdbx_strand_id
1 'polypeptide(L)'
;MSQTFQALHGLVDKGVKVELGIPYELWDKPSAEITNMKTQCETLLEQQESDIENWYFNHQGKIPLKDYLCAQRVLEGNEVKCLTEQLKGETSKREHKKDTTEL
;
A
#
# COMPACT_ATOMS: atom_id res chain seq x y z
N MET A 1 4.34 -14.28 -5.14
CA MET A 1 3.21 -15.24 -5.13
C MET A 1 2.45 -15.10 -3.83
N SER A 2 1.12 -15.20 -3.85
CA SER A 2 0.31 -15.23 -2.62
C SER A 2 0.41 -16.60 -1.95
N GLN A 3 0.25 -16.66 -0.63
CA GLN A 3 0.25 -17.95 0.11
C GLN A 3 -0.82 -18.91 -0.42
N THR A 4 -1.98 -18.39 -0.81
CA THR A 4 -3.10 -19.18 -1.37
C THR A 4 -2.73 -19.81 -2.71
N PHE A 5 -2.13 -19.05 -3.63
CA PHE A 5 -1.72 -19.59 -4.93
C PHE A 5 -0.57 -20.60 -4.79
N GLN A 6 0.31 -20.41 -3.80
CA GLN A 6 1.35 -21.37 -3.47
C GLN A 6 0.76 -22.72 -3.00
N ALA A 7 -0.30 -22.69 -2.20
CA ALA A 7 -1.01 -23.89 -1.78
C ALA A 7 -1.75 -24.58 -2.95
N LEU A 8 -2.35 -23.79 -3.84
CA LEU A 8 -3.04 -24.31 -5.03
C LEU A 8 -2.07 -24.99 -6.00
N HIS A 9 -0.91 -24.37 -6.27
CA HIS A 9 0.17 -24.99 -7.05
C HIS A 9 0.63 -26.31 -6.43
N GLY A 10 0.86 -26.34 -5.11
CA GLY A 10 1.25 -27.58 -4.41
C GLY A 10 0.20 -28.70 -4.45
N LEU A 11 -1.08 -28.39 -4.66
CA LEU A 11 -2.13 -29.39 -4.90
C LEU A 11 -2.06 -29.92 -6.34
N VAL A 12 -1.90 -29.02 -7.31
CA VAL A 12 -1.71 -29.39 -8.73
C VAL A 12 -0.47 -30.28 -8.90
N ASP A 13 0.64 -29.94 -8.25
CA ASP A 13 1.89 -30.72 -8.28
C ASP A 13 1.73 -32.14 -7.71
N LYS A 14 0.77 -32.33 -6.81
CA LYS A 14 0.43 -33.64 -6.23
C LYS A 14 -0.60 -34.41 -7.08
N GLY A 15 -0.96 -33.90 -8.26
CA GLY A 15 -1.92 -34.51 -9.17
C GLY A 15 -3.39 -34.25 -8.81
N VAL A 16 -3.66 -33.32 -7.88
CA VAL A 16 -5.03 -32.91 -7.58
C VAL A 16 -5.53 -31.99 -8.68
N LYS A 17 -6.65 -32.35 -9.30
CA LYS A 17 -7.31 -31.49 -10.29
C LYS A 17 -7.95 -30.30 -9.58
N VAL A 18 -7.46 -29.10 -9.86
CA VAL A 18 -7.98 -27.84 -9.33
C VAL A 18 -8.57 -27.04 -10.49
N GLU A 19 -9.87 -26.72 -10.42
CA GLU A 19 -10.55 -25.91 -11.43
C GLU A 19 -10.96 -24.55 -10.82
N LEU A 20 -10.26 -23.48 -11.19
CA LEU A 20 -10.55 -22.11 -10.72
C LEU A 20 -11.40 -21.30 -11.71
N GLY A 21 -11.72 -21.87 -12.87
CA GLY A 21 -12.39 -21.12 -13.95
C GLY A 21 -11.50 -20.07 -14.64
N ILE A 22 -10.20 -20.07 -14.34
CA ILE A 22 -9.18 -19.20 -14.97
C ILE A 22 -8.00 -20.06 -15.48
N PRO A 23 -7.43 -19.75 -16.66
CA PRO A 23 -6.25 -20.42 -17.18
C PRO A 23 -5.08 -20.42 -16.19
N TYR A 24 -4.33 -21.54 -16.13
CA TYR A 24 -3.20 -21.73 -15.22
C TYR A 24 -2.16 -20.60 -15.29
N GLU A 25 -1.88 -20.09 -16.50
CA GLU A 25 -0.96 -18.97 -16.75
C GLU A 25 -1.36 -17.64 -16.10
N LEU A 26 -2.60 -17.53 -15.64
CA LEU A 26 -3.16 -16.33 -15.01
C LEU A 26 -3.23 -16.44 -13.48
N TRP A 27 -2.89 -17.59 -12.89
CA TRP A 27 -3.00 -17.79 -11.44
C TRP A 27 -2.06 -16.88 -10.64
N ASP A 28 -0.89 -16.58 -11.19
CA ASP A 28 0.09 -15.70 -10.55
C ASP A 28 0.01 -14.25 -11.02
N LYS A 29 -0.94 -13.93 -11.91
CA LYS A 29 -1.13 -12.56 -12.37
C LYS A 29 -2.02 -11.77 -11.40
N PRO A 30 -1.58 -10.59 -10.95
CA PRO A 30 -2.44 -9.70 -10.18
C PRO A 30 -3.65 -9.29 -11.01
N SER A 31 -4.73 -8.87 -10.34
CA SER A 31 -5.93 -8.38 -11.03
C SER A 31 -5.62 -7.11 -11.85
N ALA A 32 -6.52 -6.75 -12.75
CA ALA A 32 -6.37 -5.53 -13.56
C ALA A 32 -6.27 -4.28 -12.66
N GLU A 33 -7.04 -4.25 -11.57
CA GLU A 33 -7.05 -3.16 -10.59
C GLU A 33 -5.71 -3.05 -9.85
N ILE A 34 -5.15 -4.17 -9.40
CA ILE A 34 -3.85 -4.19 -8.72
C ILE A 34 -2.75 -3.77 -9.70
N THR A 35 -2.81 -4.24 -10.94
CA THR A 35 -1.85 -3.87 -11.98
C THR A 35 -1.91 -2.37 -12.27
N ASN A 36 -3.11 -1.83 -12.45
CA ASN A 36 -3.32 -0.40 -12.67
C ASN A 36 -2.83 0.44 -11.50
N MET A 37 -3.08 0.02 -10.25
CA MET A 37 -2.59 0.70 -9.07
C MET A 37 -1.06 0.66 -8.99
N LYS A 38 -0.44 -0.49 -9.31
CA LYS A 38 1.02 -0.62 -9.35
C LYS A 38 1.64 0.34 -10.36
N THR A 39 1.07 0.43 -11.56
CA THR A 39 1.54 1.38 -12.59
C THR A 39 1.47 2.82 -12.11
N GLN A 40 0.39 3.21 -11.40
CA GLN A 40 0.29 4.56 -10.81
C GLN A 40 1.39 4.81 -9.76
N CYS A 41 1.70 3.83 -8.90
CA CYS A 41 2.80 3.94 -7.96
C CYS A 41 4.17 4.05 -8.65
N GLU A 42 4.40 3.26 -9.70
CA GLU A 42 5.64 3.29 -10.48
C GLU A 42 5.83 4.66 -11.16
N THR A 43 4.80 5.17 -11.84
CA THR A 43 4.83 6.51 -12.43
C THR A 43 5.10 7.61 -11.40
N LEU A 44 4.53 7.51 -10.20
CA LEU A 44 4.81 8.46 -9.13
C LEU A 44 6.29 8.44 -8.71
N LEU A 45 6.88 7.25 -8.57
CA LEU A 45 8.29 7.10 -8.21
C LEU A 45 9.20 7.68 -9.29
N GLU A 46 8.92 7.38 -10.56
CA GLU A 46 9.67 7.90 -11.70
C GLU A 46 9.63 9.43 -11.77
N GLN A 47 8.45 10.03 -11.56
CA GLN A 47 8.27 11.49 -11.62
C GLN A 47 8.95 12.23 -10.45
N GLN A 48 9.18 11.55 -9.34
CA GLN A 48 9.67 12.15 -8.10
C GLN A 48 11.04 11.60 -7.67
N GLU A 49 11.78 10.97 -8.59
CA GLU A 49 13.06 10.31 -8.31
C GLU A 49 14.07 11.26 -7.62
N SER A 50 14.27 12.45 -8.18
CA SER A 50 15.17 13.47 -7.62
C SER A 50 14.76 13.93 -6.21
N ASP A 51 13.46 14.03 -5.96
CA ASP A 51 12.92 14.43 -4.68
C ASP A 51 13.08 13.34 -3.63
N ILE A 52 12.89 12.08 -4.02
CA ILE A 52 13.12 10.89 -3.18
C ILE A 52 14.60 10.78 -2.84
N GLU A 53 15.51 10.97 -3.80
CA GLU A 53 16.95 11.00 -3.54
C GLU A 53 17.32 12.11 -2.56
N ASN A 54 16.82 13.34 -2.79
CA ASN A 54 17.07 14.44 -1.87
C ASN A 54 16.54 14.12 -0.46
N TRP A 55 15.36 13.51 -0.35
CA TRP A 55 14.83 13.07 0.94
C TRP A 55 15.75 12.05 1.61
N TYR A 56 16.20 11.06 0.85
CA TYR A 56 17.07 10.00 1.32
C TYR A 56 18.37 10.56 1.91
N PHE A 57 19.04 11.47 1.20
CA PHE A 57 20.33 12.00 1.64
C PHE A 57 20.22 13.09 2.72
N ASN A 58 19.19 13.93 2.68
CA ASN A 58 19.17 15.17 3.47
C ASN A 58 18.09 15.23 4.56
N HIS A 59 17.04 14.42 4.44
CA HIS A 59 15.82 14.56 5.24
C HIS A 59 15.43 13.30 6.04
N GLN A 60 16.16 12.19 5.87
CA GLN A 60 15.99 11.00 6.71
C GLN A 60 16.12 11.33 8.20
N GLY A 61 15.22 10.75 9.00
CA GLY A 61 15.12 10.99 10.45
C GLY A 61 14.55 12.35 10.85
N LYS A 62 14.37 13.29 9.91
CA LYS A 62 13.80 14.62 10.17
C LYS A 62 12.31 14.68 9.82
N ILE A 63 11.93 14.13 8.67
CA ILE A 63 10.55 14.12 8.20
C ILE A 63 10.22 12.75 7.56
N PRO A 64 9.04 12.18 7.83
CA PRO A 64 8.60 10.97 7.15
C PRO A 64 8.51 11.15 5.63
N LEU A 65 8.86 10.11 4.87
CA LEU A 65 8.76 10.14 3.41
C LEU A 65 7.32 10.45 2.96
N LYS A 66 6.30 9.92 3.66
CA LYS A 66 4.89 10.20 3.35
C LYS A 66 4.57 11.70 3.36
N ASP A 67 5.11 12.44 4.32
CA ASP A 67 4.81 13.86 4.45
C ASP A 67 5.63 14.67 3.43
N TYR A 68 6.91 14.34 3.26
CA TYR A 68 7.79 15.01 2.31
C TYR A 68 7.38 14.79 0.85
N LEU A 69 7.05 13.55 0.48
CA LEU A 69 6.69 13.19 -0.89
C LEU A 69 5.22 13.47 -1.14
N CYS A 70 4.32 12.88 -0.36
CA CYS A 70 2.90 12.91 -0.68
C CYS A 70 2.26 14.26 -0.31
N ALA A 71 2.45 14.76 0.92
CA ALA A 71 1.77 15.98 1.37
C ALA A 71 2.33 17.26 0.72
N GLN A 72 3.65 17.35 0.59
CA GLN A 72 4.33 18.57 0.15
C GLN A 72 4.50 18.68 -1.37
N ARG A 73 4.59 17.55 -2.10
CA ARG A 73 4.91 17.55 -3.53
C ARG A 73 3.77 17.02 -4.38
N VAL A 74 3.26 15.83 -4.07
CA VAL A 74 2.21 15.20 -4.88
C VAL A 74 0.85 15.87 -4.71
N LEU A 75 0.46 16.20 -3.48
CA LEU A 75 -0.87 16.73 -3.16
C LEU A 75 -0.90 18.27 -3.05
N GLU A 76 0.25 18.94 -3.23
CA GLU A 76 0.40 20.40 -3.25
C GLU A 76 -0.39 21.16 -2.16
N GLY A 77 -0.51 20.59 -0.96
CA GLY A 77 -1.17 21.20 0.20
C GLY A 77 -2.71 21.24 0.19
N ASN A 78 -3.39 21.11 -0.95
CA ASN A 78 -4.86 21.27 -1.03
C ASN A 78 -5.64 20.01 -0.64
N GLU A 79 -5.04 18.83 -0.79
CA GLU A 79 -5.74 17.54 -0.59
C GLU A 79 -5.14 16.68 0.53
N VAL A 80 -4.26 17.23 1.37
CA VAL A 80 -3.56 16.50 2.45
C VAL A 80 -4.51 15.79 3.42
N LYS A 81 -5.77 16.24 3.51
CA LYS A 81 -6.81 15.61 4.34
C LYS A 81 -7.01 14.12 4.00
N CYS A 82 -6.84 13.71 2.73
CA CYS A 82 -6.97 12.31 2.33
C CYS A 82 -5.91 11.41 3.00
N LEU A 83 -4.73 11.92 3.34
CA LEU A 83 -3.67 11.14 4.00
C LEU A 83 -3.99 10.79 5.47
N THR A 84 -5.06 11.38 6.01
CA THR A 84 -5.51 11.24 7.39
C THR A 84 -6.95 10.77 7.50
N GLU A 85 -7.63 10.55 6.38
CA GLU A 85 -9.02 10.12 6.40
C GLU A 85 -9.14 8.68 6.90
N GLN A 86 -10.13 8.41 7.76
CA GLN A 86 -10.48 7.04 8.12
C GLN A 86 -11.55 6.56 7.15
N LEU A 87 -11.24 5.52 6.38
CA LEU A 87 -12.20 4.94 5.45
C LEU A 87 -13.34 4.29 6.23
N LYS A 88 -14.58 4.49 5.76
CA LYS A 88 -15.78 3.90 6.37
C LYS A 88 -15.69 2.37 6.29
N GLY A 89 -15.23 1.76 7.37
CA GLY A 89 -14.94 0.32 7.47
C GLY A 89 -13.82 0.01 8.47
N GLU A 90 -12.91 0.95 8.70
CA GLU A 90 -11.88 0.87 9.73
C GLU A 90 -12.47 1.22 11.10
N THR A 91 -13.17 0.28 11.72
CA THR A 91 -13.52 0.39 13.14
C THR A 91 -12.24 0.25 13.98
N SER A 92 -11.53 1.36 14.15
CA SER A 92 -10.43 1.46 15.11
C SER A 92 -10.98 1.21 16.52
N LYS A 93 -10.56 0.13 17.17
CA LYS A 93 -10.69 -0.05 18.61
C LYS A 93 -9.96 1.12 19.28
N ARG A 94 -10.71 2.11 19.77
CA ARG A 94 -10.17 3.17 20.62
C ARG A 94 -9.89 2.56 21.99
N GLU A 95 -8.63 2.34 22.31
CA GLU A 95 -8.24 2.13 23.70
C GLU A 95 -8.35 3.45 24.45
N HIS A 96 -9.34 3.50 25.35
CA HIS A 96 -9.45 4.51 26.39
C HIS A 96 -8.25 4.41 27.34
N LYS A 97 -7.59 5.54 27.65
CA LYS A 97 -7.12 5.78 29.02
C LYS A 97 -7.19 7.25 29.42
N LYS A 98 -8.29 7.53 30.12
CA LYS A 98 -8.60 8.54 31.15
C LYS A 98 -7.71 9.79 31.29
N ASP A 99 -8.40 10.92 31.08
CA ASP A 99 -8.23 12.18 31.78
C ASP A 99 -8.20 11.97 33.31
N THR A 100 -7.28 12.65 34.00
CA THR A 100 -7.42 12.97 35.42
C THR A 100 -6.79 14.34 35.64
N THR A 101 -7.64 15.35 35.53
CA THR A 101 -7.46 16.65 36.16
C THR A 101 -7.63 16.48 37.67
N GLU A 102 -6.62 16.80 38.48
CA GLU A 102 -6.72 17.22 39.89
C GLU A 102 -5.32 17.58 40.45
N LEU A 103 -4.94 18.86 40.41
CA LEU A 103 -4.63 19.75 41.55
C LEU A 103 -4.13 21.12 41.07
#